data_AF-A0A0G0LGE0-F1
#
_entry.id   AF-A0A0G0LGE0-F1
#
_cell.length_a   1.000
_cell.length_b   1.000
_cell.length_c   1.000
_cell.angle_alpha   90.00
_cell.angle_beta   90.00
_cell.angle_gamma   90.00
#
_symmetry.space_group_name_H-M   'P 1'
#
loop_
_entity.id
_entity.type
_entity.pdbx_description
1 polymer ?
#
loop_
_entity_poly.entity_id
_entity_poly.type
_entity_poly.pdbx_seq_one_letter_code
_entity_poly.pdbx_strand_id
1 'polypeptide(L)'
;MRKLYKSKLTVFIALILLFSAISISAQTVENTFNPNYIIGDSEILDTTSMSLAEITQFLNSKEGYLATYKTTSPDGKTMSAAEIIYDRAITNGVNPKFLIVLLQKEGSLIEKKNPSQIALDWAVGYGCFDNSPCNPRWQGFWKQINSASLQFRDYMDNPHLYNYRPNQTYTISNTGRDPMVVTPLNLATSALYNYTPHVYNGNYNFYVIWQRYFSRNAVYPNGSLLQADNDPVVYLIQDGKKRPFTSKGALTSRYDTKKIIKVSKTDLAQYSLGNPIKFAQYSLVRSPAGSIYLIVDDTRRGFTSQLAFKKVGLNPEEIINASWADITPYKEVAAITATSTHATGSLLQNNKTGGVYWVIDGKKSAILDAIFLKTKFKYKKITAVTPKELDKYPTTTPILFNDGELVKSPISNAIYIIADGKKNPIISGEIFEKLGYKWENILTVSPKVLYLYPEGAPINKVPNATPTEEQTIALTATTTATSTLTKI
;
A
#
# COMPACT_ATOMS: atom_id res chain seq x y z
N MET A 1 43.65 72.83 5.92
CA MET A 1 43.74 71.56 5.16
C MET A 1 42.77 70.57 5.79
N ARG A 2 41.62 70.33 5.13
CA ARG A 2 41.24 69.03 4.49
C ARG A 2 40.99 67.92 5.53
N LYS A 3 39.84 67.27 5.67
CA LYS A 3 38.58 67.08 4.89
C LYS A 3 37.54 66.57 5.92
N LEU A 4 36.29 67.03 6.01
CA LEU A 4 35.14 66.79 5.11
C LEU A 4 34.93 65.31 4.75
N TYR A 5 34.00 64.61 5.41
CA TYR A 5 32.75 64.20 4.74
C TYR A 5 31.65 63.79 5.73
N LYS A 6 30.52 64.50 5.61
CA LYS A 6 29.19 64.16 6.12
C LYS A 6 28.73 62.84 5.49
N SER A 7 27.83 62.08 6.14
CA SER A 7 26.52 61.77 5.54
C SER A 7 25.65 60.86 6.42
N LYS A 8 24.63 61.51 7.00
CA LYS A 8 23.21 61.11 7.05
C LYS A 8 22.78 59.91 7.90
N LEU A 9 22.36 60.27 9.12
CA LEU A 9 21.15 59.77 9.76
C LEU A 9 19.95 59.96 8.82
N THR A 10 19.32 58.86 8.39
CA THR A 10 17.92 58.88 7.92
C THR A 10 17.21 57.67 8.52
N VAL A 11 16.12 57.97 9.20
CA VAL A 11 15.17 57.09 9.86
C VAL A 11 14.60 56.07 8.87
N PHE A 12 14.61 54.78 9.24
CA PHE A 12 13.66 53.80 8.72
C PHE A 12 13.28 52.83 9.86
N ILE A 13 12.43 53.31 10.76
CA ILE A 13 11.58 52.47 11.60
C ILE A 13 10.30 52.26 10.80
N ALA A 14 10.24 51.16 10.03
CA ALA A 14 9.01 50.56 9.50
C ALA A 14 9.37 49.31 8.69
N LEU A 15 9.50 48.15 9.36
CA LEU A 15 9.06 46.81 8.91
C LEU A 15 9.68 45.73 9.83
N ILE A 16 9.23 45.66 11.08
CA ILE A 16 9.35 44.44 11.89
C ILE A 16 7.96 44.16 12.39
N LEU A 17 7.17 43.42 11.61
CA LEU A 17 5.95 42.69 11.97
C LEU A 17 5.30 42.20 10.68
N LEU A 18 5.84 41.15 10.07
CA LEU A 18 5.11 40.21 9.17
C LEU A 18 6.08 39.20 8.54
N PHE A 19 6.74 38.38 9.36
CA PHE A 19 7.24 37.07 8.92
C PHE A 19 7.33 36.16 10.15
N SER A 20 6.17 35.77 10.67
CA SER A 20 6.04 34.70 11.66
C SER A 20 4.75 33.95 11.38
N ALA A 21 4.75 33.17 10.29
CA ALA A 21 3.74 32.14 10.05
C ALA A 21 4.13 31.22 8.87
N ILE A 22 5.32 30.63 8.85
CA ILE A 22 5.53 29.40 8.03
C ILE A 22 6.43 28.44 8.82
N SER A 23 5.83 27.79 9.82
CA SER A 23 6.35 26.55 10.40
C SER A 23 5.18 25.68 10.83
N ILE A 24 4.42 25.16 9.87
CA ILE A 24 3.45 24.08 10.15
C ILE A 24 3.58 23.03 9.05
N SER A 25 4.39 21.99 9.30
CA SER A 25 4.23 20.67 8.67
C SER A 25 5.13 19.54 9.20
N ALA A 26 5.96 19.76 10.23
CA ALA A 26 6.78 18.66 10.78
C ALA A 26 6.06 17.80 11.83
N GLN A 27 5.01 18.32 12.49
CA GLN A 27 4.41 17.71 13.69
C GLN A 27 3.45 16.53 13.43
N THR A 28 2.98 16.31 12.20
CA THR A 28 1.93 15.29 11.94
C THR A 28 2.47 13.89 11.62
N VAL A 29 3.74 13.76 11.23
CA VAL A 29 4.37 12.45 10.89
C VAL A 29 5.01 11.78 12.11
N GLU A 30 5.45 12.56 13.09
CA GLU A 30 6.00 12.04 14.35
C GLU A 30 4.94 11.21 15.13
N ASN A 31 3.66 11.61 15.06
CA ASN A 31 2.56 10.93 15.75
C ASN A 31 2.19 9.53 15.19
N THR A 32 2.72 9.12 14.04
CA THR A 32 2.44 7.80 13.43
C THR A 32 3.67 6.90 13.32
N PHE A 33 4.86 7.41 13.66
CA PHE A 33 6.07 6.61 13.64
C PHE A 33 6.10 5.64 14.83
N ASN A 34 6.09 4.35 14.54
CA ASN A 34 6.30 3.31 15.55
C ASN A 34 7.74 2.79 15.45
N PRO A 35 8.62 3.10 16.41
CA PRO A 35 10.00 2.60 16.38
C PRO A 35 10.10 1.08 16.60
N ASN A 36 9.06 0.46 17.15
CA ASN A 36 8.98 -0.98 17.34
C ASN A 36 8.50 -1.73 16.08
N TYR A 37 7.95 -1.00 15.10
CA TYR A 37 7.45 -1.56 13.84
C TYR A 37 7.57 -0.53 12.70
N ILE A 38 8.70 -0.58 11.99
CA ILE A 38 9.01 0.42 10.95
C ILE A 38 8.43 0.01 9.59
N ILE A 39 8.54 -1.28 9.25
CA ILE A 39 8.12 -1.87 7.97
C ILE A 39 7.88 -3.38 8.14
N GLY A 40 6.99 -3.97 7.34
CA GLY A 40 6.67 -5.40 7.39
C GLY A 40 7.73 -6.33 6.77
N ASP A 41 7.81 -7.57 7.24
CA ASP A 41 8.72 -8.59 6.67
C ASP A 41 8.39 -8.89 5.21
N SER A 42 7.10 -9.02 4.89
CA SER A 42 6.62 -9.18 3.51
C SER A 42 6.94 -7.98 2.63
N GLU A 43 7.01 -6.77 3.21
CA GLU A 43 7.37 -5.57 2.45
C GLU A 43 8.86 -5.55 2.11
N ILE A 44 9.78 -5.94 3.00
CA ILE A 44 11.22 -6.02 2.66
C ILE A 44 11.48 -7.13 1.63
N LEU A 45 10.70 -8.20 1.63
CA LEU A 45 10.91 -9.39 0.79
C LEU A 45 10.12 -9.37 -0.53
N ASP A 46 9.26 -8.38 -0.77
CA ASP A 46 8.46 -8.28 -1.99
C ASP A 46 9.32 -7.88 -3.20
N THR A 47 9.91 -8.88 -3.86
CA THR A 47 10.66 -8.73 -5.12
C THR A 47 9.77 -8.29 -6.28
N THR A 48 8.44 -8.43 -6.17
CA THR A 48 7.48 -8.09 -7.23
C THR A 48 6.96 -6.66 -7.13
N SER A 49 7.45 -5.88 -6.17
CA SER A 49 6.91 -4.57 -5.82
C SER A 49 7.09 -3.50 -6.90
N MET A 50 8.10 -3.65 -7.77
CA MET A 50 8.36 -2.82 -8.95
C MET A 50 9.09 -3.62 -10.03
N SER A 51 8.62 -3.48 -11.27
CA SER A 51 9.33 -3.88 -12.48
C SER A 51 10.46 -2.91 -12.84
N LEU A 52 11.38 -3.32 -13.72
CA LEU A 52 12.43 -2.46 -14.26
C LEU A 52 11.86 -1.16 -14.89
N ALA A 53 10.74 -1.27 -15.60
CA ALA A 53 10.07 -0.12 -16.21
C ALA A 53 9.57 0.87 -15.14
N GLU A 54 8.95 0.36 -14.06
CA GLU A 54 8.47 1.20 -12.95
C GLU A 54 9.61 1.86 -12.20
N ILE A 55 10.75 1.18 -12.00
CA ILE A 55 11.94 1.76 -11.36
C ILE A 55 12.51 2.87 -12.25
N THR A 56 12.61 2.63 -13.55
CA THR A 56 13.09 3.61 -14.53
C THR A 56 12.19 4.86 -14.50
N GLN A 57 10.88 4.68 -14.55
CA GLN A 57 9.91 5.76 -14.49
C GLN A 57 10.00 6.52 -13.15
N PHE A 58 10.15 5.81 -12.04
CA PHE A 58 10.30 6.42 -10.73
C PHE A 58 11.55 7.31 -10.67
N LEU A 59 12.72 6.82 -11.08
CA LEU A 59 13.95 7.61 -11.07
C LEU A 59 13.85 8.85 -11.97
N ASN A 60 13.27 8.70 -13.17
CA ASN A 60 13.01 9.84 -14.07
C ASN A 60 12.11 10.89 -13.42
N SER A 61 11.08 10.47 -12.68
CA SER A 61 10.16 11.39 -11.99
C SER A 61 10.79 12.20 -10.85
N LYS A 62 11.96 11.78 -10.35
CA LYS A 62 12.68 12.48 -9.28
C LYS A 62 13.63 13.54 -9.79
N GLU A 63 13.86 13.60 -11.11
CA GLU A 63 14.79 14.55 -11.74
C GLU A 63 16.19 14.54 -11.10
N GLY A 64 16.58 13.41 -10.51
CA GLY A 64 17.88 13.18 -9.88
C GLY A 64 18.88 12.56 -10.86
N TYR A 65 20.17 12.62 -10.50
CA TYR A 65 21.26 12.13 -11.35
C TYR A 65 21.14 10.64 -11.71
N LEU A 66 20.55 9.84 -10.81
CA LEU A 66 20.37 8.41 -11.03
C LEU A 66 19.43 8.07 -12.21
N ALA A 67 18.61 9.01 -12.67
CA ALA A 67 17.76 8.83 -13.85
C ALA A 67 18.55 8.49 -15.12
N THR A 68 19.73 9.11 -15.28
CA THR A 68 20.61 8.93 -16.45
C THR A 68 21.93 8.24 -16.12
N TYR A 69 22.18 7.95 -14.84
CA TYR A 69 23.43 7.34 -14.39
C TYR A 69 23.61 5.93 -14.97
N LYS A 70 24.83 5.66 -15.43
CA LYS A 70 25.30 4.34 -15.86
C LYS A 70 26.66 4.04 -15.25
N THR A 71 26.92 2.77 -14.97
CA THR A 71 28.23 2.28 -14.51
C THR A 71 28.46 0.85 -14.99
N THR A 72 29.70 0.37 -14.85
CA THR A 72 30.10 -0.97 -15.26
C THR A 72 29.99 -1.91 -14.08
N SER A 73 29.24 -3.01 -14.23
CA SER A 73 29.17 -4.09 -13.24
C SER A 73 30.49 -4.90 -13.21
N PRO A 74 30.72 -5.72 -12.17
CA PRO A 74 31.97 -6.49 -12.05
C PRO A 74 32.28 -7.45 -13.21
N ASP A 75 31.27 -7.86 -13.99
CA ASP A 75 31.39 -8.69 -15.19
C ASP A 75 31.64 -7.88 -16.48
N GLY A 76 31.82 -6.55 -16.38
CA GLY A 76 32.14 -5.67 -17.51
C GLY A 76 30.92 -5.12 -18.26
N LYS A 77 29.70 -5.43 -17.84
CA LYS A 77 28.48 -4.91 -18.49
C LYS A 77 28.17 -3.47 -18.05
N THR A 78 27.87 -2.60 -19.00
CA THR A 78 27.33 -1.26 -18.67
C THR A 78 25.85 -1.37 -18.30
N MET A 79 25.49 -0.88 -17.11
CA MET A 79 24.13 -0.90 -16.57
C MET A 79 23.72 0.48 -16.06
N SER A 80 22.46 0.84 -16.24
CA SER A 80 21.83 2.00 -15.61
C SER A 80 21.56 1.77 -14.13
N ALA A 81 21.35 2.85 -13.36
CA ALA A 81 20.95 2.73 -11.95
C ALA A 81 19.67 1.89 -11.77
N ALA A 82 18.69 2.06 -12.66
CA ALA A 82 17.43 1.30 -12.64
C ALA A 82 17.66 -0.20 -12.85
N GLU A 83 18.51 -0.56 -13.81
CA GLU A 83 18.88 -1.96 -14.07
C GLU A 83 19.59 -2.56 -12.86
N ILE A 84 20.53 -1.83 -12.23
CA ILE A 84 21.26 -2.31 -11.06
C ILE A 84 20.32 -2.53 -9.87
N ILE A 85 19.44 -1.58 -9.57
CA ILE A 85 18.46 -1.71 -8.48
C ILE A 85 17.56 -2.91 -8.72
N TYR A 86 17.00 -3.05 -9.93
CA TYR A 86 16.15 -4.18 -10.30
C TYR A 86 16.89 -5.51 -10.18
N ASP A 87 18.01 -5.64 -10.88
CA ASP A 87 18.78 -6.88 -10.98
C ASP A 87 19.26 -7.37 -9.61
N ARG A 88 19.78 -6.47 -8.76
CA ARG A 88 20.24 -6.84 -7.41
C ARG A 88 19.09 -7.14 -6.46
N ALA A 89 17.96 -6.42 -6.55
CA ALA A 89 16.77 -6.71 -5.75
C ALA A 89 16.23 -8.11 -6.04
N ILE A 90 16.05 -8.46 -7.32
CA ILE A 90 15.56 -9.77 -7.74
C ILE A 90 16.55 -10.88 -7.40
N THR A 91 17.83 -10.70 -7.75
CA THR A 91 18.87 -11.72 -7.51
C THR A 91 19.02 -12.05 -6.03
N ASN A 92 19.00 -11.02 -5.18
CA ASN A 92 19.25 -11.19 -3.74
C ASN A 92 17.97 -11.35 -2.91
N GLY A 93 16.79 -11.38 -3.55
CA GLY A 93 15.52 -11.68 -2.89
C GLY A 93 15.04 -10.59 -1.93
N VAL A 94 15.19 -9.32 -2.30
CA VAL A 94 14.72 -8.15 -1.53
C VAL A 94 13.89 -7.20 -2.40
N ASN A 95 13.16 -6.28 -1.76
CA ASN A 95 12.23 -5.38 -2.43
C ASN A 95 12.97 -4.20 -3.15
N PRO A 96 12.70 -3.95 -4.46
CA PRO A 96 13.24 -2.78 -5.16
C PRO A 96 12.89 -1.41 -4.55
N LYS A 97 11.66 -1.20 -4.08
CA LYS A 97 11.23 -0.01 -3.33
C LYS A 97 12.09 0.20 -2.08
N PHE A 98 12.40 -0.90 -1.39
CA PHE A 98 13.25 -0.85 -0.19
C PHE A 98 14.65 -0.33 -0.52
N LEU A 99 15.29 -0.84 -1.57
CA LEU A 99 16.61 -0.35 -2.01
C LEU A 99 16.58 1.13 -2.44
N ILE A 100 15.49 1.57 -3.08
CA ILE A 100 15.28 2.97 -3.42
C ILE A 100 15.20 3.85 -2.16
N VAL A 101 14.45 3.44 -1.14
CA VAL A 101 14.40 4.18 0.14
C VAL A 101 15.77 4.19 0.82
N LEU A 102 16.48 3.06 0.82
CA LEU A 102 17.81 2.95 1.42
C LEU A 102 18.80 3.91 0.74
N LEU A 103 18.83 3.95 -0.60
CA LEU A 103 19.63 4.90 -1.38
C LEU A 103 19.38 6.36 -1.00
N GLN A 104 18.12 6.73 -0.78
CA GLN A 104 17.77 8.08 -0.37
C GLN A 104 18.13 8.35 1.09
N LYS A 105 17.88 7.39 1.98
CA LYS A 105 18.16 7.54 3.42
C LYS A 105 19.66 7.68 3.68
N GLU A 106 20.47 6.82 3.07
CA GLU A 106 21.90 6.73 3.36
C GLU A 106 22.73 7.73 2.52
N GLY A 107 22.38 7.89 1.23
CA GLY A 107 23.19 8.70 0.30
C GLY A 107 22.49 9.96 -0.22
N SER A 108 21.20 10.16 0.08
CA SER A 108 20.33 11.17 -0.56
C SER A 108 20.34 11.11 -2.09
N LEU A 109 20.70 9.97 -2.69
CA LEU A 109 21.06 9.89 -4.10
C LEU A 109 19.86 9.88 -5.07
N ILE A 110 18.66 9.51 -4.60
CA ILE A 110 17.47 9.44 -5.47
C ILE A 110 17.09 10.83 -6.00
N GLU A 111 17.16 11.85 -5.14
CA GLU A 111 16.77 13.24 -5.47
C GLU A 111 17.97 14.15 -5.80
N LYS A 112 19.20 13.67 -5.65
CA LYS A 112 20.40 14.50 -5.81
C LYS A 112 20.72 14.73 -7.28
N LYS A 113 20.73 16.01 -7.70
CA LYS A 113 21.03 16.41 -9.08
C LYS A 113 22.51 16.26 -9.45
N ASN A 114 23.41 16.53 -8.52
CA ASN A 114 24.86 16.52 -8.75
C ASN A 114 25.60 15.78 -7.62
N PRO A 115 25.56 14.43 -7.57
CA PRO A 115 26.34 13.66 -6.61
C PRO A 115 27.83 13.69 -6.97
N SER A 116 28.69 13.71 -5.95
CA SER A 116 30.13 13.45 -6.15
C SER A 116 30.37 11.96 -6.42
N GLN A 117 31.51 11.63 -7.04
CA GLN A 117 31.86 10.23 -7.26
C GLN A 117 31.95 9.44 -5.94
N ILE A 118 32.47 10.05 -4.87
CA ILE A 118 32.53 9.44 -3.53
C ILE A 118 31.12 9.08 -3.03
N ALA A 119 30.11 9.92 -3.28
CA ALA A 119 28.74 9.60 -2.90
C ALA A 119 28.19 8.40 -3.66
N LEU A 120 28.57 8.20 -4.93
CA LEU A 120 28.19 7.03 -5.72
C LEU A 120 28.98 5.78 -5.29
N ASP A 121 30.24 5.96 -4.90
CA ASP A 121 31.14 4.89 -4.46
C ASP A 121 30.70 4.27 -3.12
N TRP A 122 30.05 5.06 -2.26
CA TRP A 122 29.53 4.67 -0.94
C TRP A 122 28.02 4.92 -0.84
N ALA A 123 27.29 4.62 -1.93
CA ALA A 123 25.89 4.96 -2.15
C ALA A 123 24.93 4.63 -1.00
N VAL A 124 25.22 3.57 -0.23
CA VAL A 124 24.44 3.16 0.95
C VAL A 124 25.30 2.93 2.18
N GLY A 125 26.56 3.41 2.17
CA GLY A 125 27.49 3.32 3.30
C GLY A 125 27.95 1.90 3.65
N TYR A 126 27.72 0.89 2.81
CA TYR A 126 28.09 -0.49 3.14
C TYR A 126 29.62 -0.61 3.22
N GLY A 127 30.11 -1.11 4.37
CA GLY A 127 31.55 -1.25 4.63
C GLY A 127 32.24 0.04 5.07
N CYS A 128 31.48 1.08 5.43
CA CYS A 128 31.96 2.30 6.07
C CYS A 128 31.60 2.27 7.56
N PHE A 129 32.57 1.99 8.43
CA PHE A 129 32.36 2.01 9.88
C PHE A 129 32.73 3.38 10.46
N ASP A 130 32.06 3.75 11.54
CA ASP A 130 32.39 4.98 12.27
C ASP A 130 33.88 4.98 12.66
N ASN A 131 34.54 6.11 12.42
CA ASN A 131 35.95 6.33 12.72
C ASN A 131 36.94 5.40 11.98
N SER A 132 36.52 4.76 10.88
CA SER A 132 37.39 3.93 10.03
C SER A 132 37.24 4.29 8.55
N PRO A 133 38.31 4.15 7.73
CA PRO A 133 38.17 4.30 6.28
C PRO A 133 37.23 3.23 5.73
N CYS A 134 36.40 3.61 4.76
CA CYS A 134 35.52 2.67 4.08
C CYS A 134 36.34 1.58 3.37
N ASN A 135 35.88 0.32 3.43
CA ASN A 135 36.60 -0.80 2.86
C ASN A 135 36.53 -0.80 1.31
N PRO A 136 37.67 -0.61 0.59
CA PRO A 136 37.69 -0.48 -0.88
C PRO A 136 37.10 -1.67 -1.64
N ARG A 137 37.00 -2.85 -1.00
CA ARG A 137 36.34 -4.04 -1.57
C ARG A 137 34.93 -3.70 -2.06
N TRP A 138 34.22 -2.86 -1.33
CA TRP A 138 32.82 -2.52 -1.57
C TRP A 138 32.62 -1.20 -2.30
N GLN A 139 33.69 -0.55 -2.75
CA GLN A 139 33.62 0.71 -3.48
C GLN A 139 32.89 0.54 -4.82
N GLY A 140 31.95 1.44 -5.08
CA GLY A 140 31.23 1.58 -6.36
C GLY A 140 29.74 1.27 -6.25
N PHE A 141 28.92 2.03 -6.99
CA PHE A 141 27.46 1.99 -6.89
C PHE A 141 26.88 0.57 -7.00
N TRP A 142 27.32 -0.23 -7.98
CA TRP A 142 26.86 -1.62 -8.13
C TRP A 142 27.14 -2.46 -6.89
N LYS A 143 28.37 -2.38 -6.35
CA LYS A 143 28.79 -3.17 -5.19
C LYS A 143 28.05 -2.75 -3.93
N GLN A 144 27.83 -1.45 -3.76
CA GLN A 144 27.06 -0.91 -2.65
C GLN A 144 25.63 -1.45 -2.62
N ILE A 145 24.93 -1.43 -3.77
CA ILE A 145 23.55 -1.97 -3.86
C ILE A 145 23.53 -3.49 -3.69
N ASN A 146 24.46 -4.21 -4.31
CA ASN A 146 24.57 -5.66 -4.15
C ASN A 146 24.83 -6.07 -2.69
N SER A 147 25.80 -5.44 -2.03
CA SER A 147 26.19 -5.85 -0.68
C SER A 147 25.16 -5.47 0.36
N ALA A 148 24.51 -4.30 0.25
CA ALA A 148 23.41 -3.97 1.16
C ALA A 148 22.21 -4.90 0.96
N SER A 149 21.83 -5.24 -0.28
CA SER A 149 20.74 -6.19 -0.52
C SER A 149 21.05 -7.59 0.04
N LEU A 150 22.26 -8.11 -0.15
CA LEU A 150 22.71 -9.36 0.48
C LEU A 150 22.70 -9.27 2.01
N GLN A 151 23.14 -8.15 2.57
CA GLN A 151 23.17 -7.95 4.02
C GLN A 151 21.76 -7.95 4.63
N PHE A 152 20.82 -7.24 3.99
CA PHE A 152 19.42 -7.26 4.42
C PHE A 152 18.80 -8.64 4.25
N ARG A 153 19.11 -9.36 3.17
CA ARG A 153 18.68 -10.75 3.01
C ARG A 153 19.20 -11.65 4.14
N ASP A 154 20.47 -11.48 4.50
CA ASP A 154 21.09 -12.26 5.57
C ASP A 154 20.53 -11.92 6.96
N TYR A 155 20.16 -10.66 7.22
CA TYR A 155 19.43 -10.30 8.46
C TYR A 155 18.10 -11.05 8.58
N MET A 156 17.41 -11.28 7.45
CA MET A 156 16.12 -11.98 7.43
C MET A 156 16.28 -13.49 7.59
N ASP A 157 17.29 -14.08 6.94
CA ASP A 157 17.52 -15.53 6.94
C ASP A 157 18.27 -16.01 8.18
N ASN A 158 19.18 -15.19 8.72
CA ASN A 158 20.07 -15.54 9.83
C ASN A 158 19.99 -14.55 11.02
N PRO A 159 18.80 -14.22 11.56
CA PRO A 159 18.63 -13.17 12.57
C PRO A 159 19.38 -13.46 13.90
N HIS A 160 19.70 -14.73 14.17
CA HIS A 160 20.41 -15.16 15.38
C HIS A 160 21.91 -14.78 15.38
N LEU A 161 22.46 -14.35 14.24
CA LEU A 161 23.84 -13.89 14.12
C LEU A 161 24.01 -12.40 14.47
N TYR A 162 22.90 -11.69 14.70
CA TYR A 162 22.88 -10.23 14.82
C TYR A 162 22.38 -9.75 16.19
N ASN A 163 22.64 -8.49 16.49
CA ASN A 163 22.40 -7.90 17.81
C ASN A 163 20.92 -7.60 18.05
N TYR A 164 20.27 -6.90 17.13
CA TYR A 164 18.87 -6.54 17.22
C TYR A 164 18.00 -7.69 16.70
N ARG A 165 17.04 -8.12 17.52
CA ARG A 165 16.17 -9.28 17.26
C ARG A 165 14.73 -8.97 17.62
N PRO A 166 13.75 -9.67 17.01
CA PRO A 166 12.35 -9.48 17.35
C PRO A 166 12.08 -9.84 18.82
N ASN A 167 11.15 -9.12 19.44
CA ASN A 167 10.66 -9.35 20.80
C ASN A 167 11.73 -9.23 21.90
N GLN A 168 12.88 -8.62 21.61
CA GLN A 168 13.89 -8.24 22.58
C GLN A 168 13.94 -6.73 22.73
N THR A 169 14.20 -6.24 23.95
CA THR A 169 14.17 -4.82 24.28
C THR A 169 15.58 -4.25 24.33
N TYR A 170 15.78 -3.11 23.67
CA TYR A 170 17.05 -2.41 23.57
C TYR A 170 16.86 -0.93 23.92
N THR A 171 17.89 -0.33 24.52
CA THR A 171 17.92 1.12 24.76
C THR A 171 18.83 1.78 23.74
N ILE A 172 18.26 2.69 22.94
CA ILE A 172 18.97 3.42 21.90
C ILE A 172 19.21 4.85 22.37
N SER A 173 20.48 5.25 22.53
CA SER A 173 20.89 6.55 23.11
C SER A 173 21.61 7.49 22.14
N ASN A 174 21.81 7.07 20.88
CA ASN A 174 22.75 7.69 19.94
C ASN A 174 22.16 8.81 19.07
N THR A 175 21.43 9.78 19.67
CA THR A 175 20.70 10.80 18.87
C THR A 175 20.72 12.23 19.42
N GLY A 176 21.42 12.52 20.52
CA GLY A 176 21.35 13.85 21.16
C GLY A 176 19.97 14.16 21.77
N ARG A 177 19.14 13.13 21.96
CA ARG A 177 17.86 13.13 22.68
C ARG A 177 17.90 12.10 23.81
N ASP A 178 16.89 12.11 24.66
CA ASP A 178 16.73 11.10 25.71
C ASP A 178 16.75 9.67 25.14
N PRO A 179 17.41 8.72 25.82
CA PRO A 179 17.44 7.32 25.40
C PRO A 179 16.03 6.77 25.18
N MET A 180 15.85 6.04 24.08
CA MET A 180 14.57 5.47 23.72
C MET A 180 14.60 3.95 23.80
N VAL A 181 13.59 3.38 24.44
CA VAL A 181 13.41 1.93 24.53
C VAL A 181 12.70 1.43 23.27
N VAL A 182 13.31 0.45 22.61
CA VAL A 182 12.80 -0.18 21.39
C VAL A 182 12.71 -1.68 21.56
N THR A 183 11.57 -2.25 21.19
CA THR A 183 11.33 -3.68 21.09
C THR A 183 10.90 -3.99 19.66
N PRO A 184 11.81 -4.33 18.73
CA PRO A 184 11.44 -4.66 17.36
C PRO A 184 10.41 -5.80 17.33
N LEU A 185 9.30 -5.62 16.60
CA LEU A 185 8.21 -6.61 16.56
C LEU A 185 8.36 -7.65 15.44
N ASN A 186 9.25 -7.41 14.47
CA ASN A 186 9.48 -8.28 13.32
C ASN A 186 10.93 -8.21 12.82
N LEU A 187 11.29 -9.11 11.90
CA LEU A 187 12.64 -9.25 11.36
C LEU A 187 13.07 -8.00 10.59
N ALA A 188 12.15 -7.41 9.81
CA ALA A 188 12.43 -6.24 9.00
C ALA A 188 12.80 -5.00 9.85
N THR A 189 12.10 -4.78 10.95
CA THR A 189 12.43 -3.71 11.90
C THR A 189 13.78 -3.99 12.56
N SER A 190 14.04 -5.24 12.99
CA SER A 190 15.34 -5.63 13.53
C SER A 190 16.48 -5.42 12.53
N ALA A 191 16.28 -5.77 11.27
CA ALA A 191 17.25 -5.60 10.18
C ALA A 191 17.65 -4.13 9.98
N LEU A 192 16.67 -3.21 10.03
CA LEU A 192 16.93 -1.78 9.96
C LEU A 192 17.77 -1.26 11.13
N TYR A 193 17.54 -1.74 12.35
CA TYR A 193 18.39 -1.40 13.50
C TYR A 193 19.78 -2.04 13.44
N ASN A 194 19.90 -3.26 12.90
CA ASN A 194 21.20 -3.89 12.67
C ASN A 194 22.04 -3.13 11.65
N TYR A 195 21.41 -2.55 10.62
CA TYR A 195 22.11 -1.73 9.61
C TYR A 195 22.42 -0.32 10.11
N THR A 196 21.46 0.33 10.77
CA THR A 196 21.56 1.70 11.28
C THR A 196 20.93 1.76 12.67
N PRO A 197 21.72 1.66 13.75
CA PRO A 197 21.18 1.58 15.11
C PRO A 197 20.68 2.93 15.66
N HIS A 198 20.03 3.76 14.83
CA HIS A 198 19.54 5.10 15.18
C HIS A 198 18.02 5.17 15.01
N VAL A 199 17.34 5.76 15.99
CA VAL A 199 15.90 6.01 15.93
C VAL A 199 15.60 7.18 14.99
N TYR A 200 15.84 8.43 15.42
CA TYR A 200 15.38 9.61 14.68
C TYR A 200 16.26 9.94 13.47
N ASN A 201 17.58 9.90 13.63
CA ASN A 201 18.53 10.18 12.55
C ASN A 201 18.79 8.98 11.62
N GLY A 202 17.93 7.96 11.66
CA GLY A 202 18.05 6.77 10.83
C GLY A 202 16.68 6.19 10.49
N ASN A 203 16.12 5.42 11.40
CA ASN A 203 14.91 4.64 11.15
C ASN A 203 13.63 5.48 10.98
N TYR A 204 13.53 6.62 11.66
CA TYR A 204 12.50 7.62 11.38
C TYR A 204 12.66 8.17 9.96
N ASN A 205 13.87 8.52 9.52
CA ASN A 205 14.11 8.99 8.15
C ASN A 205 13.72 7.91 7.12
N PHE A 206 14.04 6.65 7.37
CA PHE A 206 13.56 5.53 6.55
C PHE A 206 12.04 5.55 6.43
N TYR A 207 11.34 5.57 7.56
CA TYR A 207 9.88 5.59 7.62
C TYR A 207 9.32 6.79 6.84
N VAL A 208 9.82 8.00 7.09
CA VAL A 208 9.36 9.22 6.41
C VAL A 208 9.56 9.13 4.90
N ILE A 209 10.71 8.62 4.43
CA ILE A 209 11.02 8.49 3.01
C ILE A 209 10.16 7.39 2.36
N TRP A 210 10.01 6.23 3.00
CA TRP A 210 9.13 5.16 2.53
C TRP A 210 7.70 5.67 2.38
N GLN A 211 7.21 6.35 3.42
CA GLN A 211 5.93 7.01 3.35
C GLN A 211 5.91 8.01 2.19
N ARG A 212 6.92 8.87 2.05
CA ARG A 212 7.00 9.89 0.98
C ARG A 212 6.99 9.32 -0.43
N TYR A 213 7.62 8.18 -0.67
CA TYR A 213 7.76 7.62 -2.01
C TYR A 213 6.65 6.67 -2.38
N PHE A 214 6.22 5.85 -1.42
CA PHE A 214 5.40 4.68 -1.72
C PHE A 214 4.11 4.63 -0.92
N SER A 215 3.91 5.52 0.05
CA SER A 215 2.67 5.62 0.83
C SER A 215 2.02 7.02 0.80
N ARG A 216 2.67 8.04 0.21
CA ARG A 216 2.18 9.44 0.14
C ARG A 216 1.36 9.73 -1.11
N ASN A 217 1.35 8.83 -2.09
CA ASN A 217 0.58 9.02 -3.32
C ASN A 217 -0.66 8.12 -3.41
N ALA A 218 -0.93 7.21 -2.47
CA ALA A 218 -2.21 6.51 -2.44
C ALA A 218 -3.13 7.19 -1.41
N VAL A 219 -3.91 8.17 -1.87
CA VAL A 219 -4.90 8.88 -1.03
C VAL A 219 -5.99 7.92 -0.53
N TYR A 220 -6.34 6.95 -1.37
CA TYR A 220 -7.36 5.95 -1.13
C TYR A 220 -6.73 4.59 -0.79
N PRO A 221 -7.15 3.94 0.30
CA PRO A 221 -6.65 2.64 0.71
C PRO A 221 -7.26 1.50 -0.10
N ASN A 222 -6.78 0.27 0.15
CA ASN A 222 -7.33 -0.95 -0.43
C ASN A 222 -8.85 -1.06 -0.23
N GLY A 223 -9.53 -1.57 -1.26
CA GLY A 223 -10.99 -1.70 -1.31
C GLY A 223 -11.74 -0.46 -1.80
N SER A 224 -11.06 0.68 -2.00
CA SER A 224 -11.70 1.88 -2.53
C SER A 224 -12.15 1.70 -3.98
N LEU A 225 -13.35 2.20 -4.30
CA LEU A 225 -13.91 2.20 -5.66
C LEU A 225 -13.80 3.61 -6.24
N LEU A 226 -12.87 3.79 -7.17
CA LEU A 226 -12.60 5.10 -7.76
C LEU A 226 -13.11 5.17 -9.19
N GLN A 227 -13.61 6.34 -9.58
CA GLN A 227 -13.96 6.65 -10.94
C GLN A 227 -13.49 8.06 -11.28
N ALA A 228 -12.66 8.17 -12.31
CA ALA A 228 -12.22 9.49 -12.76
C ALA A 228 -13.37 10.27 -13.41
N ASP A 229 -13.31 11.60 -13.33
CA ASP A 229 -14.29 12.45 -14.02
C ASP A 229 -14.33 12.17 -15.52
N ASN A 230 -15.55 12.01 -16.04
CA ASN A 230 -15.84 11.64 -17.42
C ASN A 230 -15.21 10.31 -17.89
N ASP A 231 -14.74 9.45 -16.99
CA ASP A 231 -14.32 8.09 -17.29
C ASP A 231 -15.46 7.10 -16.97
N PRO A 232 -15.96 6.31 -17.94
CA PRO A 232 -17.00 5.31 -17.66
C PRO A 232 -16.49 4.13 -16.82
N VAL A 233 -15.17 3.95 -16.69
CA VAL A 233 -14.56 2.82 -15.99
C VAL A 233 -14.48 3.10 -14.49
N VAL A 234 -14.95 2.14 -13.70
CA VAL A 234 -14.75 2.11 -12.25
C VAL A 234 -13.54 1.22 -11.98
N TYR A 235 -12.71 1.63 -11.03
CA TYR A 235 -11.50 0.92 -10.61
C TYR A 235 -11.61 0.51 -9.15
N LEU A 236 -11.23 -0.74 -8.85
CA LEU A 236 -10.93 -1.18 -7.49
C LEU A 236 -9.48 -0.85 -7.16
N ILE A 237 -9.23 -0.21 -6.02
CA ILE A 237 -7.87 -0.03 -5.49
C ILE A 237 -7.50 -1.25 -4.65
N GLN A 238 -6.38 -1.88 -5.00
CA GLN A 238 -5.88 -3.06 -4.31
C GLN A 238 -4.38 -3.21 -4.51
N ASP A 239 -3.64 -3.38 -3.43
CA ASP A 239 -2.19 -3.57 -3.39
C ASP A 239 -1.43 -2.48 -4.18
N GLY A 240 -1.89 -1.23 -4.06
CA GLY A 240 -1.33 -0.08 -4.78
C GLY A 240 -1.64 -0.04 -6.28
N LYS A 241 -2.51 -0.93 -6.76
CA LYS A 241 -2.96 -1.01 -8.17
C LYS A 241 -4.39 -0.55 -8.31
N LYS A 242 -4.72 0.06 -9.46
CA LYS A 242 -6.10 0.29 -9.91
C LYS A 242 -6.51 -0.82 -10.87
N ARG A 243 -7.54 -1.57 -10.51
CA ARG A 243 -8.04 -2.71 -11.30
C ARG A 243 -9.36 -2.32 -11.96
N PRO A 244 -9.41 -2.19 -13.30
CA PRO A 244 -10.63 -1.76 -13.98
C PRO A 244 -11.68 -2.87 -13.98
N PHE A 245 -12.92 -2.53 -13.64
CA PHE A 245 -14.07 -3.41 -13.92
C PHE A 245 -14.42 -3.32 -15.41
N THR A 246 -14.44 -4.45 -16.11
CA THR A 246 -14.71 -4.44 -17.56
C THR A 246 -16.19 -4.51 -17.90
N SER A 247 -17.06 -4.70 -16.91
CA SER A 247 -18.50 -4.72 -17.10
C SER A 247 -19.23 -4.26 -15.84
N LYS A 248 -20.45 -3.72 -16.04
CA LYS A 248 -21.35 -3.40 -14.92
C LYS A 248 -21.66 -4.62 -14.07
N GLY A 249 -21.84 -5.79 -14.68
CA GLY A 249 -22.07 -7.05 -13.96
C GLY A 249 -20.90 -7.46 -13.06
N ALA A 250 -19.66 -7.29 -13.52
CA ALA A 250 -18.47 -7.52 -12.69
C ALA A 250 -18.42 -6.62 -11.46
N LEU A 251 -18.83 -5.36 -11.61
CA LEU A 251 -18.90 -4.38 -10.52
C LEU A 251 -20.06 -4.68 -9.56
N THR A 252 -21.29 -4.72 -10.04
CA THR A 252 -22.50 -4.79 -9.19
C THR A 252 -22.70 -6.14 -8.51
N SER A 253 -22.05 -7.19 -9.00
CA SER A 253 -22.05 -8.50 -8.33
C SER A 253 -21.14 -8.55 -7.10
N ARG A 254 -20.26 -7.54 -6.92
CA ARG A 254 -19.27 -7.47 -5.81
C ARG A 254 -19.47 -6.27 -4.90
N TYR A 255 -19.87 -5.13 -5.47
CA TYR A 255 -19.87 -3.86 -4.77
C TYR A 255 -21.16 -3.07 -4.98
N ASP A 256 -21.52 -2.30 -3.95
CA ASP A 256 -22.57 -1.29 -4.06
C ASP A 256 -22.03 -0.05 -4.79
N THR A 257 -22.64 0.30 -5.91
CA THR A 257 -22.25 1.47 -6.72
C THR A 257 -22.37 2.80 -5.97
N LYS A 258 -23.13 2.86 -4.86
CA LYS A 258 -23.18 4.07 -4.02
C LYS A 258 -21.84 4.40 -3.36
N LYS A 259 -20.95 3.41 -3.25
CA LYS A 259 -19.59 3.54 -2.69
C LYS A 259 -18.56 4.05 -3.69
N ILE A 260 -18.93 4.26 -4.95
CA ILE A 260 -18.03 4.85 -5.95
C ILE A 260 -17.72 6.29 -5.55
N ILE A 261 -16.42 6.58 -5.49
CA ILE A 261 -15.85 7.88 -5.20
C ILE A 261 -15.39 8.49 -6.53
N LYS A 262 -15.82 9.72 -6.79
CA LYS A 262 -15.37 10.50 -7.93
C LYS A 262 -14.02 11.15 -7.59
N VAL A 263 -13.06 11.02 -8.49
CA VAL A 263 -11.69 11.51 -8.28
C VAL A 263 -11.16 12.18 -9.54
N SER A 264 -10.11 12.98 -9.39
CA SER A 264 -9.39 13.51 -10.55
C SER A 264 -8.62 12.39 -11.28
N LYS A 265 -8.33 12.58 -12.56
CA LYS A 265 -7.43 11.68 -13.31
C LYS A 265 -6.04 11.62 -12.67
N THR A 266 -5.59 12.71 -12.06
CA THR A 266 -4.30 12.80 -11.37
C THR A 266 -4.24 11.89 -10.15
N ASP A 267 -5.26 11.91 -9.30
CA ASP A 267 -5.31 11.03 -8.12
C ASP A 267 -5.40 9.55 -8.55
N LEU A 268 -6.18 9.26 -9.59
CA LEU A 268 -6.24 7.91 -10.14
C LEU A 268 -4.92 7.47 -10.81
N ALA A 269 -4.12 8.39 -11.36
CA ALA A 269 -2.82 8.10 -11.98
C ALA A 269 -1.74 7.70 -10.96
N GLN A 270 -1.96 7.96 -9.67
CA GLN A 270 -1.03 7.55 -8.61
C GLN A 270 -0.99 6.03 -8.38
N TYR A 271 -1.97 5.30 -8.89
CA TYR A 271 -2.07 3.84 -8.81
C TYR A 271 -1.61 3.20 -10.12
N SER A 272 -0.74 2.22 -10.03
CA SER A 272 -0.30 1.42 -11.19
C SER A 272 -1.48 0.59 -11.73
N LEU A 273 -1.48 0.30 -13.04
CA LEU A 273 -2.56 -0.48 -13.64
C LEU A 273 -2.45 -1.95 -13.21
N GLY A 274 -3.52 -2.48 -12.61
CA GLY A 274 -3.64 -3.89 -12.24
C GLY A 274 -4.46 -4.70 -13.24
N ASN A 275 -4.51 -6.02 -13.02
CA ASN A 275 -5.31 -6.92 -13.84
C ASN A 275 -6.80 -6.54 -13.79
N PRO A 276 -7.50 -6.52 -14.93
CA PRO A 276 -8.92 -6.19 -15.00
C PRO A 276 -9.79 -7.20 -14.26
N ILE A 277 -10.91 -6.74 -13.69
CA ILE A 277 -11.94 -7.58 -13.10
C ILE A 277 -13.00 -7.84 -14.16
N LYS A 278 -12.92 -9.01 -14.81
CA LYS A 278 -13.71 -9.33 -15.99
C LYS A 278 -15.06 -9.98 -15.69
N PHE A 279 -15.04 -11.00 -14.84
CA PHE A 279 -16.21 -11.84 -14.61
C PHE A 279 -17.05 -11.34 -13.46
N ALA A 280 -18.36 -11.61 -13.47
CA ALA A 280 -19.21 -11.41 -12.31
C ALA A 280 -18.83 -12.36 -11.18
N GLN A 281 -19.25 -12.03 -9.97
CA GLN A 281 -19.15 -12.92 -8.83
C GLN A 281 -19.92 -14.22 -9.13
N TYR A 282 -19.34 -15.37 -8.81
CA TYR A 282 -19.89 -16.70 -9.07
C TYR A 282 -20.04 -17.07 -10.55
N SER A 283 -19.39 -16.38 -11.48
CA SER A 283 -19.35 -16.80 -12.89
C SER A 283 -18.70 -18.17 -13.05
N LEU A 284 -19.24 -18.97 -13.96
CA LEU A 284 -18.65 -20.24 -14.40
C LEU A 284 -17.85 -19.99 -15.66
N VAL A 285 -16.56 -20.32 -15.62
CA VAL A 285 -15.63 -20.00 -16.71
C VAL A 285 -14.94 -21.27 -17.18
N ARG A 286 -14.99 -21.53 -18.48
CA ARG A 286 -14.30 -22.65 -19.14
C ARG A 286 -13.01 -22.17 -19.76
N SER A 287 -11.89 -22.79 -19.39
CA SER A 287 -10.58 -22.53 -20.00
C SER A 287 -10.49 -23.16 -21.40
N PRO A 288 -9.50 -22.77 -22.22
CA PRO A 288 -9.28 -23.40 -23.52
C PRO A 288 -8.99 -24.92 -23.44
N ALA A 289 -8.51 -25.39 -22.29
CA ALA A 289 -8.29 -26.82 -22.02
C ALA A 289 -9.56 -27.58 -21.62
N GLY A 290 -10.71 -26.90 -21.53
CA GLY A 290 -12.01 -27.48 -21.16
C GLY A 290 -12.27 -27.55 -19.65
N SER A 291 -11.30 -27.20 -18.80
CA SER A 291 -11.50 -27.13 -17.35
C SER A 291 -12.48 -26.02 -16.99
N ILE A 292 -13.40 -26.31 -16.05
CA ILE A 292 -14.41 -25.35 -15.59
C ILE A 292 -14.00 -24.83 -14.20
N TYR A 293 -14.12 -23.51 -14.01
CA TYR A 293 -13.83 -22.81 -12.77
C TYR A 293 -15.03 -22.00 -12.31
N LEU A 294 -15.29 -22.00 -11.00
CA LEU A 294 -16.16 -21.02 -10.34
C LEU A 294 -15.31 -19.84 -9.89
N ILE A 295 -15.65 -18.63 -10.35
CA ILE A 295 -14.98 -17.39 -9.93
C ILE A 295 -15.59 -16.88 -8.62
N VAL A 296 -14.77 -16.74 -7.59
CA VAL A 296 -15.18 -16.20 -6.28
C VAL A 296 -14.21 -15.10 -5.86
N ASP A 297 -14.66 -13.85 -5.86
CA ASP A 297 -13.85 -12.64 -5.67
C ASP A 297 -12.65 -12.64 -6.62
N ASP A 298 -11.43 -12.68 -6.07
CA ASP A 298 -10.15 -12.78 -6.77
C ASP A 298 -9.61 -14.21 -6.85
N THR A 299 -10.45 -15.20 -6.57
CA THR A 299 -10.08 -16.61 -6.60
C THR A 299 -10.84 -17.38 -7.67
N ARG A 300 -10.27 -18.50 -8.08
CA ARG A 300 -10.93 -19.49 -8.95
C ARG A 300 -10.91 -20.86 -8.28
N ARG A 301 -12.03 -21.58 -8.41
CA ARG A 301 -12.18 -22.94 -7.89
C ARG A 301 -12.47 -23.89 -9.04
N GLY A 302 -11.52 -24.78 -9.35
CA GLY A 302 -11.71 -25.78 -10.40
C GLY A 302 -12.68 -26.88 -9.97
N PHE A 303 -13.47 -27.42 -10.89
CA PHE A 303 -14.24 -28.64 -10.65
C PHE A 303 -13.41 -29.86 -11.04
N THR A 304 -13.25 -30.84 -10.13
CA THR A 304 -12.42 -32.03 -10.42
C THR A 304 -13.11 -33.07 -11.29
N SER A 305 -14.43 -32.97 -11.47
CA SER A 305 -15.22 -33.91 -12.28
C SER A 305 -16.58 -33.34 -12.67
N GLN A 306 -17.19 -33.92 -13.70
CA GLN A 306 -18.59 -33.61 -14.07
C GLN A 306 -19.57 -33.93 -12.92
N LEU A 307 -19.27 -34.95 -12.12
CA LEU A 307 -20.09 -35.29 -10.95
C LEU A 307 -20.01 -34.18 -9.89
N ALA A 308 -18.82 -33.63 -9.64
CA ALA A 308 -18.66 -32.48 -8.74
C ALA A 308 -19.49 -31.29 -9.22
N PHE A 309 -19.42 -30.96 -10.51
CA PHE A 309 -20.21 -29.87 -11.11
C PHE A 309 -21.71 -30.09 -10.94
N LYS A 310 -22.22 -31.29 -11.30
CA LYS A 310 -23.64 -31.64 -11.17
C LYS A 310 -24.14 -31.57 -9.72
N LYS A 311 -23.34 -32.01 -8.75
CA LYS A 311 -23.73 -32.01 -7.33
C LYS A 311 -23.88 -30.61 -6.72
N VAL A 312 -23.16 -29.61 -7.22
CA VAL A 312 -23.34 -28.23 -6.76
C VAL A 312 -24.67 -27.65 -7.25
N GLY A 313 -25.27 -28.23 -8.30
CA GLY A 313 -26.58 -27.82 -8.82
C GLY A 313 -26.53 -26.55 -9.68
N LEU A 314 -25.37 -26.26 -10.27
CA LEU A 314 -25.17 -25.12 -11.16
C LEU A 314 -25.59 -25.46 -12.59
N ASN A 315 -26.05 -24.44 -13.33
CA ASN A 315 -26.55 -24.62 -14.69
C ASN A 315 -25.38 -24.66 -15.71
N PRO A 316 -25.20 -25.74 -16.50
CA PRO A 316 -24.16 -25.79 -17.53
C PRO A 316 -24.25 -24.68 -18.59
N GLU A 317 -25.45 -24.15 -18.84
CA GLU A 317 -25.67 -23.09 -19.84
C GLU A 317 -25.13 -21.73 -19.38
N GLU A 318 -24.78 -21.58 -18.10
CA GLU A 318 -24.16 -20.36 -17.55
C GLU A 318 -22.64 -20.32 -17.74
N ILE A 319 -22.06 -21.35 -18.37
CA ILE A 319 -20.61 -21.45 -18.58
C ILE A 319 -20.16 -20.49 -19.69
N ILE A 320 -19.24 -19.60 -19.34
CA ILE A 320 -18.61 -18.64 -20.24
C ILE A 320 -17.24 -19.17 -20.67
N ASN A 321 -16.97 -19.23 -21.97
CA ASN A 321 -15.62 -19.56 -22.45
C ASN A 321 -14.69 -18.35 -22.25
N ALA A 322 -13.48 -18.58 -21.73
CA ALA A 322 -12.49 -17.53 -21.54
C ALA A 322 -11.06 -17.98 -21.84
N SER A 323 -10.19 -17.01 -22.10
CA SER A 323 -8.76 -17.26 -22.33
C SER A 323 -8.00 -17.50 -21.03
N TRP A 324 -6.81 -18.11 -21.10
CA TRP A 324 -5.94 -18.21 -19.94
C TRP A 324 -5.51 -16.83 -19.40
N ALA A 325 -5.36 -15.82 -20.26
CA ALA A 325 -5.07 -14.46 -19.82
C ALA A 325 -6.16 -13.88 -18.90
N ASP A 326 -7.41 -14.33 -19.06
CA ASP A 326 -8.54 -13.87 -18.23
C ASP A 326 -8.68 -14.67 -16.94
N ILE A 327 -8.30 -15.94 -16.95
CA ILE A 327 -8.50 -16.87 -15.82
C ILE A 327 -7.29 -16.85 -14.86
N THR A 328 -6.07 -16.71 -15.37
CA THR A 328 -4.82 -16.74 -14.58
C THR A 328 -4.73 -15.66 -13.50
N PRO A 329 -5.26 -14.43 -13.69
CA PRO A 329 -5.27 -13.43 -12.62
C PRO A 329 -6.05 -13.83 -11.37
N TYR A 330 -6.99 -14.77 -11.47
CA TYR A 330 -7.75 -15.29 -10.32
C TYR A 330 -6.96 -16.40 -9.64
N LYS A 331 -6.62 -16.20 -8.36
CA LYS A 331 -5.80 -17.14 -7.58
C LYS A 331 -6.51 -18.48 -7.43
N GLU A 332 -5.83 -19.55 -7.80
CA GLU A 332 -6.37 -20.89 -7.60
C GLU A 332 -6.43 -21.25 -6.12
N VAL A 333 -7.60 -21.71 -5.68
CA VAL A 333 -7.83 -22.23 -4.33
C VAL A 333 -8.46 -23.62 -4.40
N ALA A 334 -8.76 -24.22 -3.24
CA ALA A 334 -9.24 -25.59 -3.15
C ALA A 334 -10.36 -25.91 -4.17
N ALA A 335 -10.10 -26.94 -4.97
CA ALA A 335 -11.01 -27.41 -6.00
C ALA A 335 -12.32 -27.95 -5.39
N ILE A 336 -13.39 -27.87 -6.18
CA ILE A 336 -14.69 -28.44 -5.84
C ILE A 336 -14.69 -29.90 -6.30
N THR A 337 -14.93 -30.81 -5.36
CA THR A 337 -14.96 -32.25 -5.58
C THR A 337 -16.38 -32.79 -5.41
N ALA A 338 -16.61 -34.06 -5.78
CA ALA A 338 -17.89 -34.73 -5.59
C ALA A 338 -18.25 -34.97 -4.11
N THR A 339 -17.32 -34.70 -3.19
CA THR A 339 -17.50 -34.83 -1.73
C THR A 339 -17.52 -33.48 -1.01
N SER A 340 -17.29 -32.36 -1.72
CA SER A 340 -17.39 -31.02 -1.13
C SER A 340 -18.80 -30.77 -0.59
N THR A 341 -18.90 -30.40 0.68
CA THR A 341 -20.14 -29.97 1.33
C THR A 341 -20.22 -28.45 1.39
N HIS A 342 -21.40 -27.90 1.12
CA HIS A 342 -21.62 -26.45 1.08
C HIS A 342 -20.61 -25.72 0.18
N ALA A 343 -20.33 -26.22 -1.03
CA ALA A 343 -19.31 -25.67 -1.92
C ALA A 343 -19.52 -24.18 -2.27
N THR A 344 -20.77 -23.72 -2.34
CA THR A 344 -21.14 -22.29 -2.56
C THR A 344 -21.53 -21.58 -1.27
N GLY A 345 -21.29 -22.23 -0.13
CA GLY A 345 -21.59 -21.82 1.22
C GLY A 345 -23.08 -21.77 1.59
N SER A 346 -23.36 -21.78 2.89
CA SER A 346 -24.72 -21.75 3.45
C SER A 346 -24.73 -21.09 4.83
N LEU A 347 -25.84 -20.42 5.16
CA LEU A 347 -26.06 -19.90 6.51
C LEU A 347 -26.79 -20.94 7.35
N LEU A 348 -26.14 -21.43 8.40
CA LEU A 348 -26.73 -22.35 9.35
C LEU A 348 -26.94 -21.65 10.69
N GLN A 349 -28.13 -21.78 11.27
CA GLN A 349 -28.45 -21.23 12.58
C GLN A 349 -28.61 -22.34 13.61
N ASN A 350 -27.94 -22.18 14.75
CA ASN A 350 -28.12 -23.06 15.88
C ASN A 350 -29.54 -22.89 16.44
N ASN A 351 -30.36 -23.93 16.39
CA ASN A 351 -31.75 -23.89 16.82
C ASN A 351 -31.97 -23.80 18.35
N LYS A 352 -30.90 -23.83 19.15
CA LYS A 352 -30.94 -23.63 20.61
C LYS A 352 -30.46 -22.25 21.03
N THR A 353 -29.34 -21.77 20.45
CA THR A 353 -28.72 -20.50 20.85
C THR A 353 -29.09 -19.34 19.93
N GLY A 354 -29.63 -19.62 18.73
CA GLY A 354 -29.89 -18.62 17.70
C GLY A 354 -28.63 -18.12 16.96
N GLY A 355 -27.43 -18.55 17.36
CA GLY A 355 -26.17 -18.18 16.71
C GLY A 355 -26.12 -18.62 15.25
N VAL A 356 -25.65 -17.72 14.36
CA VAL A 356 -25.59 -17.97 12.91
C VAL A 356 -24.15 -18.16 12.47
N TYR A 357 -23.95 -19.13 11.57
CA TYR A 357 -22.64 -19.50 11.05
C TYR A 357 -22.68 -19.54 9.52
N TRP A 358 -21.64 -19.01 8.89
CA TRP A 358 -21.37 -19.25 7.48
C TRP A 358 -20.61 -20.56 7.36
N VAL A 359 -21.19 -21.55 6.68
CA VAL A 359 -20.58 -22.85 6.44
C VAL A 359 -20.20 -22.97 4.98
N ILE A 360 -18.92 -23.16 4.70
CA ILE A 360 -18.38 -23.34 3.35
C ILE A 360 -17.22 -24.33 3.41
N ASP A 361 -17.17 -25.25 2.45
CA ASP A 361 -16.10 -26.25 2.32
C ASP A 361 -15.83 -27.02 3.62
N GLY A 362 -16.91 -27.45 4.28
CA GLY A 362 -16.83 -28.23 5.51
C GLY A 362 -16.35 -27.47 6.75
N LYS A 363 -16.22 -26.15 6.71
CA LYS A 363 -15.80 -25.31 7.85
C LYS A 363 -16.89 -24.31 8.23
N LYS A 364 -16.98 -23.91 9.50
CA LYS A 364 -17.95 -22.91 9.98
C LYS A 364 -17.27 -21.65 10.54
N SER A 365 -17.68 -20.49 10.06
CA SER A 365 -17.26 -19.17 10.56
C SER A 365 -18.44 -18.50 11.28
N ALA A 366 -18.22 -18.01 12.49
CA ALA A 366 -19.28 -17.34 13.25
C ALA A 366 -19.67 -15.99 12.64
N ILE A 367 -20.96 -15.68 12.63
CA ILE A 367 -21.48 -14.35 12.30
C ILE A 367 -21.81 -13.65 13.61
N LEU A 368 -20.92 -12.75 14.03
CA LEU A 368 -21.00 -12.11 15.35
C LEU A 368 -21.99 -10.94 15.41
N ASP A 369 -22.44 -10.46 14.26
CA ASP A 369 -23.30 -9.30 14.15
C ASP A 369 -24.28 -9.46 12.98
N ALA A 370 -25.55 -9.12 13.22
CA ALA A 370 -26.62 -9.23 12.23
C ALA A 370 -26.39 -8.30 11.02
N ILE A 371 -25.53 -7.28 11.13
CA ILE A 371 -25.16 -6.41 10.01
C ILE A 371 -24.62 -7.20 8.81
N PHE A 372 -23.91 -8.31 9.03
CA PHE A 372 -23.41 -9.17 7.96
C PHE A 372 -24.52 -9.84 7.14
N LEU A 373 -25.66 -10.14 7.78
CA LEU A 373 -26.83 -10.71 7.12
C LEU A 373 -27.53 -9.68 6.20
N LYS A 374 -27.40 -8.39 6.52
CA LYS A 374 -27.95 -7.28 5.72
C LYS A 374 -26.99 -6.81 4.62
N THR A 375 -25.72 -7.17 4.72
CA THR A 375 -24.64 -6.73 3.82
C THR A 375 -24.07 -7.92 3.04
N LYS A 376 -23.05 -8.61 3.57
CA LYS A 376 -22.35 -9.71 2.89
C LYS A 376 -23.25 -10.88 2.48
N PHE A 377 -24.23 -11.22 3.32
CA PHE A 377 -25.13 -12.35 3.10
C PHE A 377 -26.55 -11.91 2.79
N LYS A 378 -26.72 -10.71 2.23
CA LYS A 378 -28.02 -10.22 1.79
C LYS A 378 -28.67 -11.27 0.87
N TYR A 379 -29.93 -11.60 1.15
CA TYR A 379 -30.73 -12.60 0.44
C TYR A 379 -30.34 -14.07 0.64
N LYS A 380 -29.29 -14.39 1.41
CA LYS A 380 -29.00 -15.79 1.75
C LYS A 380 -30.02 -16.31 2.75
N LYS A 381 -30.59 -17.48 2.47
CA LYS A 381 -31.51 -18.17 3.37
C LYS A 381 -30.74 -18.71 4.57
N ILE A 382 -31.30 -18.49 5.75
CA ILE A 382 -30.84 -19.10 7.00
C ILE A 382 -31.57 -20.43 7.20
N THR A 383 -30.82 -21.49 7.46
CA THR A 383 -31.37 -22.81 7.75
C THR A 383 -31.11 -23.16 9.21
N ALA A 384 -32.17 -23.36 9.99
CA ALA A 384 -32.05 -23.80 11.38
C ALA A 384 -31.63 -25.28 11.45
N VAL A 385 -30.62 -25.57 12.27
CA VAL A 385 -30.04 -26.91 12.45
C VAL A 385 -29.75 -27.19 13.92
N THR A 386 -29.58 -28.46 14.28
CA THR A 386 -29.23 -28.86 15.65
C THR A 386 -27.78 -28.52 15.98
N PRO A 387 -27.41 -28.35 17.26
CA PRO A 387 -26.00 -28.20 17.65
C PRO A 387 -25.11 -29.33 17.12
N LYS A 388 -25.59 -30.59 17.20
CA LYS A 388 -24.89 -31.78 16.70
C LYS A 388 -24.57 -31.70 15.19
N GLU A 389 -25.44 -31.06 14.39
CA GLU A 389 -25.16 -30.85 12.97
C GLU A 389 -24.04 -29.82 12.77
N LEU A 390 -24.07 -28.72 13.52
CA LEU A 390 -23.01 -27.70 13.46
C LEU A 390 -21.66 -28.25 13.92
N ASP A 391 -21.63 -29.15 14.90
CA ASP A 391 -20.39 -29.71 15.47
C ASP A 391 -19.61 -30.59 14.49
N LYS A 392 -20.22 -30.98 13.36
CA LYS A 392 -19.52 -31.67 12.26
C LYS A 392 -18.50 -30.78 11.54
N TYR A 393 -18.65 -29.46 11.64
CA TYR A 393 -17.82 -28.50 10.91
C TYR A 393 -16.81 -27.86 11.87
N PRO A 394 -15.49 -27.97 11.60
CA PRO A 394 -14.47 -27.25 12.36
C PRO A 394 -14.71 -25.74 12.32
N THR A 395 -14.60 -25.09 13.48
CA THR A 395 -14.74 -23.65 13.63
C THR A 395 -13.50 -22.94 13.09
N THR A 396 -13.71 -21.88 12.32
CA THR A 396 -12.66 -20.97 11.83
C THR A 396 -12.85 -19.57 12.40
N THR A 397 -11.99 -18.64 11.98
CA THR A 397 -12.14 -17.23 12.32
C THR A 397 -13.54 -16.71 11.98
N PRO A 398 -14.09 -15.78 12.79
CA PRO A 398 -15.36 -15.14 12.49
C PRO A 398 -15.35 -14.40 11.15
N ILE A 399 -16.53 -14.20 10.58
CA ILE A 399 -16.67 -13.39 9.36
C ILE A 399 -16.29 -11.94 9.66
N LEU A 400 -15.42 -11.40 8.81
CA LEU A 400 -15.02 -9.99 8.77
C LEU A 400 -15.56 -9.32 7.50
N PHE A 401 -15.56 -8.00 7.48
CA PHE A 401 -15.79 -7.17 6.31
C PHE A 401 -14.57 -7.21 5.38
N ASN A 402 -14.82 -6.98 4.09
CA ASN A 402 -13.74 -6.82 3.13
C ASN A 402 -13.19 -5.40 3.22
N ASP A 403 -12.02 -5.19 2.63
CA ASP A 403 -11.44 -3.86 2.45
C ASP A 403 -12.41 -2.93 1.70
N GLY A 404 -12.35 -1.64 2.03
CA GLY A 404 -13.21 -0.57 1.49
C GLY A 404 -14.48 -0.29 2.30
N GLU A 405 -14.75 -1.06 3.36
CA GLU A 405 -15.94 -0.88 4.20
C GLU A 405 -15.74 0.24 5.23
N LEU A 406 -16.68 1.19 5.26
CA LEU A 406 -16.73 2.23 6.28
C LEU A 406 -17.54 1.72 7.47
N VAL A 407 -16.95 1.75 8.65
CA VAL A 407 -17.55 1.21 9.86
C VAL A 407 -17.43 2.18 11.04
N LYS A 408 -18.42 2.14 11.93
CA LYS A 408 -18.37 2.80 13.23
C LYS A 408 -19.00 1.95 14.33
N SER A 409 -18.66 2.27 15.57
CA SER A 409 -19.30 1.69 16.76
C SER A 409 -20.51 2.53 17.18
N PRO A 410 -21.58 1.95 17.77
CA PRO A 410 -22.65 2.74 18.37
C PRO A 410 -22.20 3.57 19.59
N ILE A 411 -21.07 3.21 20.22
CA ILE A 411 -20.55 3.85 21.43
C ILE A 411 -19.38 4.82 21.16
N SER A 412 -19.03 5.07 19.90
CA SER A 412 -17.93 5.97 19.53
C SER A 412 -18.27 6.70 18.24
N ASN A 413 -17.88 7.98 18.17
CA ASN A 413 -18.02 8.78 16.96
C ASN A 413 -16.87 8.55 15.96
N ALA A 414 -15.87 7.75 16.31
CA ALA A 414 -14.77 7.43 15.40
C ALA A 414 -15.27 6.59 14.22
N ILE A 415 -14.88 7.01 13.02
CA ILE A 415 -15.18 6.33 11.76
C ILE A 415 -13.89 5.67 11.28
N TYR A 416 -14.02 4.43 10.84
CA TYR A 416 -12.90 3.65 10.33
C TYR A 416 -13.20 3.21 8.91
N ILE A 417 -12.16 3.16 8.08
CA ILE A 417 -12.18 2.36 6.85
C ILE A 417 -11.44 1.04 7.11
N ILE A 418 -12.08 -0.07 6.76
CA ILE A 418 -11.41 -1.37 6.75
C ILE A 418 -10.51 -1.42 5.52
N ALA A 419 -9.22 -1.63 5.72
CA ALA A 419 -8.25 -1.83 4.65
C ALA A 419 -7.05 -2.62 5.17
N ASP A 420 -6.50 -3.51 4.35
CA ASP A 420 -5.37 -4.38 4.69
C ASP A 420 -5.66 -5.25 5.91
N GLY A 421 -6.93 -5.63 6.10
CA GLY A 421 -7.39 -6.37 7.27
C GLY A 421 -7.32 -5.59 8.60
N LYS A 422 -7.11 -4.27 8.55
CA LYS A 422 -7.05 -3.36 9.70
C LYS A 422 -8.20 -2.36 9.68
N LYS A 423 -8.52 -1.78 10.83
CA LYS A 423 -9.44 -0.63 10.92
C LYS A 423 -8.59 0.66 10.96
N ASN A 424 -8.69 1.47 9.92
CA ASN A 424 -7.91 2.70 9.77
C ASN A 424 -8.79 3.89 10.14
N PRO A 425 -8.50 4.63 11.24
CA PRO A 425 -9.35 5.73 11.68
C PRO A 425 -9.27 6.91 10.71
N ILE A 426 -10.41 7.48 10.32
CA ILE A 426 -10.47 8.73 9.55
C ILE A 426 -10.52 9.88 10.56
N ILE A 427 -9.48 10.73 10.57
CA ILE A 427 -9.23 11.62 11.72
C ILE A 427 -10.18 12.82 11.81
N SER A 428 -10.93 13.15 10.75
CA SER A 428 -11.94 14.20 10.78
C SER A 428 -13.04 13.99 9.75
N GLY A 429 -14.22 14.56 10.02
CA GLY A 429 -15.32 14.62 9.05
C GLY A 429 -14.95 15.42 7.79
N GLU A 430 -14.13 16.45 7.93
CA GLU A 430 -13.61 17.22 6.79
C GLU A 430 -12.78 16.34 5.84
N ILE A 431 -11.89 15.49 6.38
CA ILE A 431 -11.10 14.57 5.57
C ILE A 431 -12.02 13.51 4.94
N PHE A 432 -12.98 13.00 5.70
CA PHE A 432 -13.98 12.05 5.19
C PHE A 432 -14.70 12.60 3.94
N GLU A 433 -15.15 13.85 4.01
CA GLU A 433 -15.89 14.52 2.93
C GLU A 433 -14.98 14.89 1.75
N LYS A 434 -13.77 15.41 2.02
CA LYS A 434 -12.78 15.71 0.97
C LYS A 434 -12.32 14.48 0.21
N LEU A 435 -12.30 13.31 0.87
CA LEU A 435 -12.06 12.03 0.21
C LEU A 435 -13.27 11.57 -0.63
N GLY A 436 -14.42 12.23 -0.55
CA GLY A 436 -15.63 11.86 -1.30
C GLY A 436 -16.35 10.64 -0.73
N TYR A 437 -16.04 10.22 0.50
CA TYR A 437 -16.86 9.25 1.21
C TYR A 437 -18.22 9.84 1.54
N LYS A 438 -19.22 8.97 1.65
CA LYS A 438 -20.60 9.37 1.94
C LYS A 438 -21.03 8.82 3.28
N TRP A 439 -21.60 9.68 4.11
CA TRP A 439 -22.07 9.34 5.45
C TRP A 439 -23.08 8.18 5.45
N GLU A 440 -23.92 8.08 4.42
CA GLU A 440 -24.88 6.99 4.22
C GLU A 440 -24.25 5.60 4.00
N ASN A 441 -22.96 5.55 3.62
CA ASN A 441 -22.24 4.29 3.40
C ASN A 441 -21.60 3.74 4.69
N ILE A 442 -21.71 4.45 5.82
CA ILE A 442 -21.13 4.01 7.10
C ILE A 442 -22.01 2.92 7.72
N LEU A 443 -21.41 1.74 7.94
CA LEU A 443 -22.03 0.65 8.66
C LEU A 443 -21.83 0.82 10.18
N THR A 444 -22.92 0.82 10.93
CA THR A 444 -22.82 0.74 12.40
C THR A 444 -22.72 -0.73 12.82
N VAL A 445 -21.62 -1.08 13.46
CA VAL A 445 -21.27 -2.46 13.83
C VAL A 445 -21.00 -2.56 15.33
N SER A 446 -21.22 -3.72 15.93
CA SER A 446 -20.96 -3.94 17.35
C SER A 446 -19.46 -3.78 17.69
N PRO A 447 -19.13 -3.34 18.93
CA PRO A 447 -17.73 -3.23 19.37
C PRO A 447 -16.93 -4.53 19.23
N LYS A 448 -17.60 -5.69 19.38
CA LYS A 448 -16.99 -7.02 19.24
C LYS A 448 -16.41 -7.24 17.84
N VAL A 449 -17.08 -6.77 16.80
CA VAL A 449 -16.60 -6.87 15.41
C VAL A 449 -15.38 -5.98 15.21
N LEU A 450 -15.40 -4.73 15.72
CA LEU A 450 -14.27 -3.82 15.60
C LEU A 450 -13.02 -4.30 16.34
N TYR A 451 -13.18 -5.02 17.45
CA TYR A 451 -12.04 -5.58 18.21
C TYR A 451 -11.29 -6.68 17.45
N LEU A 452 -11.92 -7.29 16.42
CA LEU A 452 -11.25 -8.30 15.59
C LEU A 452 -10.27 -7.70 14.58
N TYR A 453 -10.33 -6.38 14.33
CA TYR A 453 -9.38 -5.71 13.45
C TYR A 453 -8.27 -5.07 14.29
N PRO A 454 -7.00 -5.34 13.98
CA PRO A 454 -5.90 -4.53 14.47
C PRO A 454 -6.08 -3.06 14.08
N GLU A 455 -5.53 -2.16 14.89
CA GLU A 455 -5.47 -0.73 14.55
C GLU A 455 -4.60 -0.52 13.30
N GLY A 456 -5.13 0.28 12.38
CA GLY A 456 -4.46 0.72 11.17
C GLY A 456 -3.92 2.14 11.30
N ALA A 457 -3.25 2.61 10.25
CA ALA A 457 -2.75 3.98 10.21
C ALA A 457 -3.92 4.96 10.05
N PRO A 458 -3.87 6.14 10.70
CA PRO A 458 -4.91 7.14 10.52
C PRO A 458 -4.94 7.67 9.08
N ILE A 459 -6.14 7.75 8.51
CA ILE A 459 -6.39 8.43 7.24
C ILE A 459 -6.47 9.92 7.52
N ASN A 460 -5.42 10.64 7.13
CA ASN A 460 -5.22 12.06 7.40
C ASN A 460 -4.88 12.89 6.15
N LYS A 461 -5.05 12.31 4.97
CA LYS A 461 -4.76 12.93 3.67
C LYS A 461 -6.04 13.19 2.90
N VAL A 462 -5.96 14.13 1.96
CA VAL A 462 -7.04 14.47 1.03
C VAL A 462 -6.54 14.38 -0.40
N PRO A 463 -7.43 14.22 -1.40
CA PRO A 463 -7.04 14.19 -2.81
C PRO A 463 -6.39 15.50 -3.24
N ASN A 464 -5.62 15.49 -4.33
CA ASN A 464 -5.10 16.72 -4.89
C ASN A 464 -6.28 17.56 -5.39
N ALA A 465 -6.32 18.85 -5.05
CA ALA A 465 -7.38 19.72 -5.52
C ALA A 465 -7.45 19.67 -7.06
N THR A 466 -8.66 19.44 -7.59
CA THR A 466 -8.94 19.68 -9.00
C THR A 466 -8.58 21.15 -9.27
N PRO A 467 -7.79 21.48 -10.31
CA PRO A 467 -7.63 22.88 -10.69
C PRO A 467 -9.04 23.41 -10.97
N THR A 468 -9.50 24.35 -10.15
CA THR A 468 -10.75 25.05 -10.44
C THR A 468 -10.61 25.77 -11.77
N GLU A 469 -11.72 25.95 -12.48
CA GLU A 469 -11.78 26.65 -13.77
C GLU A 469 -11.14 28.06 -13.71
N GLU A 470 -11.09 28.68 -12.53
CA GLU A 470 -10.36 29.93 -12.27
C GLU A 470 -8.83 29.82 -12.39
N GLN A 471 -8.23 28.68 -12.04
CA GLN A 471 -6.77 28.50 -12.15
C GLN A 471 -6.32 28.25 -13.59
N THR A 472 -7.22 27.78 -14.47
CA THR A 472 -6.95 27.60 -15.91
C THR A 472 -6.95 28.93 -16.66
N ILE A 473 -7.74 29.91 -16.19
CA ILE A 473 -7.74 31.29 -16.71
C ILE A 473 -6.46 32.03 -16.30
N ALA A 474 -5.93 31.77 -15.09
CA ALA A 474 -4.71 32.43 -14.61
C ALA A 474 -3.43 32.00 -15.38
N LEU A 475 -3.33 30.74 -15.81
CA LEU A 475 -2.20 30.24 -16.60
C LEU A 475 -2.21 30.70 -18.08
N THR A 476 -3.39 30.95 -18.64
CA THR A 476 -3.53 31.46 -20.02
C THR A 476 -3.32 32.97 -20.11
N ALA A 477 -3.55 33.72 -19.04
CA ALA A 477 -3.27 35.16 -18.98
C ALA A 477 -1.77 35.49 -18.82
N THR A 478 -0.96 34.59 -18.25
CA THR A 478 0.49 34.83 -18.06
C THR A 478 1.33 34.52 -19.31
N THR A 479 0.79 33.78 -20.28
CA THR A 479 1.52 33.40 -21.51
C THR A 479 1.34 34.40 -22.66
N THR A 480 0.41 35.36 -22.56
CA THR A 480 0.17 36.40 -23.58
C THR A 480 0.94 37.71 -23.36
N ALA A 481 1.71 37.84 -22.28
CA ALA A 481 2.42 39.09 -21.94
C ALA A 481 3.95 38.97 -22.06
N THR A 482 4.48 38.47 -23.18
CA THR A 482 5.90 38.72 -23.54
C THR A 482 6.19 38.44 -25.02
N SER A 483 5.57 39.21 -25.92
CA SER A 483 6.15 39.41 -27.26
C SER A 483 5.74 40.76 -27.86
N THR A 484 6.42 41.83 -27.47
CA THR A 484 6.52 43.03 -28.30
C THR A 484 7.94 43.58 -28.25
N LEU A 485 8.58 43.43 -29.41
CA LEU A 485 9.79 44.06 -29.90
C LEU A 485 9.97 45.53 -29.50
N THR A 486 11.23 45.93 -29.33
CA THR A 486 11.69 47.23 -29.85
C THR A 486 13.09 47.11 -30.43
N LYS A 487 13.18 47.30 -31.76
CA LYS A 487 14.36 47.79 -32.48
C LYS A 487 14.63 49.23 -32.03
N ILE A 488 15.88 49.58 -31.76
CA ILE A 488 16.71 50.65 -32.37
C ILE A 488 18.15 50.29 -32.04
#